data_AF-A0A964AML5-F1
#
_entry.id   AF-A0A964AML5-F1
#
_cell.length_a   1.000
_cell.length_b   1.000
_cell.length_c   1.000
_cell.angle_alpha   90.00
_cell.angle_beta   90.00
_cell.angle_gamma   90.00
#
_symmetry.space_group_name_H-M   'P 1'
#
loop_
_entity.id
_entity.type
_entity.pdbx_description
1 polymer ?
#
loop_
_entity_poly.entity_id
_entity_poly.type
_entity_poly.pdbx_seq_one_letter_code
_entity_poly.pdbx_strand_id
1 'polypeptide(L)'
;MSPLLLLLAAAPAKAGEFMDIWVTTAVEDTNVRAGPENYSPGPNFVERGNRTFFENYESFYTDDITQGHLVLYRADEGFFPNWWSEAAFVLEYTPYLNPDVSKPGVFIRDDGSYVRIGRDLGGVEDHHISLTGYAVNASRFRLGYSWDLAYGGREIVTPRVGAMPGVRLQWQRKGTYVFAGMKTAINQRTEESWEGDRNATYYSFLSGAGLNLLNDRLKLEAGLGSFQQGQIINVRDTSSPLYGEIISALGTSGQISYRSTNELPFIQSSELRLYRNAPEFMRDTYIRHRQLDGFGWLVQAEVNRLTHNLLDPDNEAQTVLESALAGDVQAFLIFRTTEIFVDFVYKDLPYIVFNVPGLTSGTAISETVTWSPQLYTRFKVSHYFPNARLTPSFGIGVMQPAAYTTSDGKTFVQYTERDKEAVPDGQEASDILGSVLGLQVDVTPSTVVVGELLFTKDANQSRVEEASDGVRLRVQEDPEVINALGFNLMLRAHF
;
A
#
# COMPACT_ATOMS: atom_id res chain seq x y z
N MET A 1 -29.42 -25.05 56.70
CA MET A 1 -29.80 -23.82 55.99
C MET A 1 -28.55 -22.96 55.83
N SER A 2 -28.23 -22.64 54.58
CA SER A 2 -27.20 -21.70 54.08
C SER A 2 -27.39 -20.27 54.68
N PRO A 3 -26.48 -19.27 54.52
CA PRO A 3 -25.44 -19.20 53.48
C PRO A 3 -24.07 -18.53 53.81
N LEU A 4 -23.11 -18.94 52.96
CA LEU A 4 -22.06 -18.19 52.25
C LEU A 4 -21.17 -17.19 53.00
N LEU A 5 -19.92 -17.63 53.20
CA LEU A 5 -18.75 -16.77 53.00
C LEU A 5 -18.73 -16.28 51.53
N LEU A 6 -18.96 -14.99 51.32
CA LEU A 6 -18.49 -14.28 50.13
C LEU A 6 -16.97 -14.13 50.24
N LEU A 7 -16.24 -15.15 49.77
CA LEU A 7 -14.85 -14.98 49.37
C LEU A 7 -14.86 -14.15 48.09
N LEU A 8 -14.45 -12.89 48.22
CA LEU A 8 -13.97 -12.03 47.15
C LEU A 8 -12.79 -12.73 46.46
N ALA A 9 -13.09 -13.69 45.59
CA ALA A 9 -12.21 -14.02 44.50
C ALA A 9 -12.30 -12.84 43.53
N ALA A 10 -11.44 -11.84 43.74
CA ALA A 10 -10.92 -11.08 42.62
C ALA A 10 -10.20 -12.11 41.75
N ALA A 11 -10.95 -12.75 40.83
CA ALA A 11 -10.33 -13.44 39.72
C ALA A 11 -9.42 -12.38 39.07
N PRO A 12 -8.13 -12.66 38.83
CA PRO A 12 -7.43 -11.83 37.87
C PRO A 12 -8.27 -11.92 36.60
N ALA A 13 -8.82 -10.80 36.17
CA ALA A 13 -9.36 -10.71 34.83
C ALA A 13 -8.23 -11.18 33.93
N LYS A 14 -8.32 -12.38 33.37
CA LYS A 14 -7.48 -12.82 32.26
C LYS A 14 -7.97 -12.08 31.01
N ALA A 15 -7.95 -10.76 31.06
CA ALA A 15 -7.98 -9.92 29.90
C ALA A 15 -6.53 -9.93 29.38
N GLY A 16 -6.29 -10.66 28.29
CA GLY A 16 -5.04 -10.52 27.55
C GLY A 16 -5.08 -9.19 26.79
N GLU A 17 -4.85 -8.10 27.52
CA GLU A 17 -4.74 -6.73 26.99
C GLU A 17 -3.46 -6.64 26.15
N PHE A 18 -3.56 -6.96 24.86
CA PHE A 18 -2.53 -6.57 23.92
C PHE A 18 -2.93 -5.27 23.28
N MET A 19 -2.10 -4.28 23.54
CA MET A 19 -2.19 -2.94 22.99
C MET A 19 -0.92 -2.73 22.19
N ASP A 20 -0.98 -2.96 20.86
CA ASP A 20 0.13 -2.65 19.94
C ASP A 20 0.08 -1.15 19.68
N ILE A 21 1.06 -0.40 20.19
CA ILE A 21 1.21 1.02 19.89
C ILE A 21 2.58 1.30 19.31
N TRP A 22 2.58 1.90 18.12
CA TRP A 22 3.75 2.58 17.57
C TRP A 22 3.63 4.08 17.78
N VAL A 23 4.71 4.70 18.23
CA VAL A 23 4.84 6.17 18.24
C VAL A 23 6.15 6.54 17.58
N THR A 24 6.05 7.25 16.46
CA THR A 24 7.19 7.82 15.72
C THR A 24 7.24 9.32 15.95
N THR A 25 8.43 9.90 16.09
CA THR A 25 8.67 11.34 15.98
C THR A 25 9.81 11.54 14.99
N ALA A 26 9.58 12.35 13.96
CA ALA A 26 10.53 12.59 12.88
C ALA A 26 10.92 14.07 12.76
N VAL A 27 12.16 14.33 12.35
CA VAL A 27 12.62 15.60 11.78
C VAL A 27 13.12 15.30 10.39
N GLU A 28 12.61 16.03 9.40
CA GLU A 28 12.94 15.79 8.00
C GLU A 28 13.09 17.08 7.19
N ASP A 29 13.83 16.96 6.10
CA ASP A 29 13.91 17.94 5.02
C ASP A 29 13.98 17.19 3.69
N THR A 30 13.13 17.56 2.75
CA THR A 30 13.05 16.95 1.41
C THR A 30 14.22 17.32 0.51
N ASN A 31 14.83 18.49 0.71
CA ASN A 31 15.94 18.94 -0.12
C ASN A 31 16.76 20.04 0.56
N VAL A 32 17.90 19.67 1.17
CA VAL A 32 18.78 20.63 1.85
C VAL A 32 19.57 21.53 0.89
N ARG A 33 19.47 21.29 -0.43
CA ARG A 33 20.23 22.01 -1.46
C ARG A 33 19.45 23.10 -2.18
N ALA A 34 18.12 22.99 -2.26
CA ALA A 34 17.30 23.97 -2.96
C ALA A 34 17.08 25.24 -2.13
N GLY A 35 16.69 26.35 -2.77
CA GLY A 35 16.41 27.62 -2.12
C GLY A 35 14.94 27.83 -1.71
N PRO A 36 14.65 28.89 -0.93
CA PRO A 36 13.33 29.14 -0.34
C PRO A 36 12.17 29.24 -1.34
N GLU A 37 12.46 29.59 -2.58
CA GLU A 37 11.52 29.59 -3.71
C GLU A 37 10.94 28.20 -4.02
N ASN A 38 11.67 27.14 -3.65
CA ASN A 38 11.26 25.74 -3.72
C ASN A 38 10.79 25.21 -2.36
N TYR A 39 10.50 26.11 -1.41
CA TYR A 39 10.11 25.81 -0.03
C TYR A 39 11.16 24.97 0.75
N SER A 40 12.43 25.02 0.35
CA SER A 40 13.55 24.25 0.93
C SER A 40 14.81 25.13 1.13
N PRO A 41 15.81 24.75 1.96
CA PRO A 41 15.66 23.81 3.07
C PRO A 41 14.58 24.30 4.03
N GLY A 42 13.85 23.38 4.62
CA GLY A 42 12.84 23.66 5.63
C GLY A 42 12.75 22.54 6.64
N PRO A 43 13.83 22.25 7.39
CA PRO A 43 13.86 21.12 8.30
C PRO A 43 12.87 21.36 9.43
N ASN A 44 11.95 20.42 9.63
CA ASN A 44 10.90 20.60 10.61
C ASN A 44 10.32 19.24 11.10
N PHE A 45 9.50 19.29 12.15
CA PHE A 45 8.87 18.10 12.78
C PHE A 45 7.50 17.75 12.17
N VAL A 46 7.23 18.27 10.98
CA VAL A 46 5.98 18.14 10.25
C VAL A 46 6.28 17.53 8.90
N GLU A 47 5.43 16.58 8.56
CA GLU A 47 5.43 15.84 7.31
C GLU A 47 5.60 16.73 6.07
N ARG A 48 6.62 16.39 5.28
CA ARG A 48 6.86 16.80 3.90
C ARG A 48 6.94 15.60 2.96
N GLY A 49 7.05 14.37 3.48
CA GLY A 49 7.02 13.13 2.70
C GLY A 49 8.33 12.92 1.94
N ASN A 50 9.44 12.99 2.65
CA ASN A 50 10.78 12.85 2.10
C ASN A 50 11.12 11.36 1.88
N ARG A 51 10.84 10.88 0.67
CA ARG A 51 11.07 9.48 0.26
C ARG A 51 11.60 9.37 -1.15
N THR A 52 12.32 8.28 -1.39
CA THR A 52 12.60 7.75 -2.72
C THR A 52 11.43 6.89 -3.22
N PHE A 53 11.33 6.72 -4.53
CA PHE A 53 10.21 6.01 -5.17
C PHE A 53 10.05 4.54 -4.75
N PHE A 54 11.08 3.92 -4.14
CA PHE A 54 11.10 2.49 -3.85
C PHE A 54 10.99 2.14 -2.36
N GLU A 55 10.99 3.11 -1.44
CA GLU A 55 10.96 2.82 0.01
C GLU A 55 9.66 2.15 0.45
N ASN A 56 8.54 2.60 -0.10
CA ASN A 56 7.20 2.15 0.31
C ASN A 56 6.67 0.95 -0.50
N TYR A 57 7.53 0.17 -1.15
CA TYR A 57 7.02 -0.90 -2.01
C TYR A 57 6.11 -1.90 -1.29
N GLU A 58 6.45 -2.23 -0.05
CA GLU A 58 5.72 -3.18 0.80
C GLU A 58 4.78 -2.51 1.81
N SER A 59 4.65 -1.18 1.78
CA SER A 59 3.92 -0.43 2.79
C SER A 59 3.10 0.70 2.19
N PHE A 60 1.91 0.91 2.74
CA PHE A 60 1.11 2.09 2.43
C PHE A 60 1.74 3.37 2.99
N TYR A 61 2.33 3.24 4.17
CA TYR A 61 2.87 4.34 4.94
C TYR A 61 4.34 4.53 4.63
N THR A 62 4.74 5.78 4.50
CA THR A 62 6.16 6.15 4.53
C THR A 62 6.64 6.11 5.97
N ASP A 63 7.87 5.64 6.12
CA ASP A 63 8.51 5.45 7.41
C ASP A 63 8.80 6.77 8.15
N ASP A 64 8.90 7.88 7.44
CA ASP A 64 9.11 9.22 7.98
C ASP A 64 7.85 9.86 8.61
N ILE A 65 6.67 9.25 8.43
CA ILE A 65 5.40 9.80 8.93
C ILE A 65 5.30 9.60 10.45
N THR A 66 4.96 10.69 11.16
CA THR A 66 4.45 10.58 12.53
C THR A 66 3.08 9.91 12.48
N GLN A 67 3.02 8.62 12.77
CA GLN A 67 1.79 7.85 12.79
C GLN A 67 1.83 6.88 13.98
N GLY A 68 0.65 6.65 14.58
CA GLY A 68 0.46 5.59 15.55
C GLY A 68 -0.77 4.77 15.25
N HIS A 69 -0.68 3.48 15.52
CA HIS A 69 -1.83 2.59 15.53
C HIS A 69 -2.13 2.23 16.99
N LEU A 70 -3.40 2.28 17.39
CA LEU A 70 -3.88 1.73 18.64
C LEU A 70 -4.68 0.47 18.30
N VAL A 71 -4.15 -0.69 18.69
CA VAL A 71 -4.82 -1.97 18.46
C VAL A 71 -5.32 -2.52 19.79
N LEU A 72 -6.62 -2.70 19.95
CA LEU A 72 -7.21 -3.47 21.06
C LEU A 72 -7.63 -4.82 20.55
N TYR A 73 -6.97 -5.88 20.99
CA TYR A 73 -7.24 -7.24 20.54
C TYR A 73 -7.78 -8.13 21.65
N ARG A 74 -8.69 -9.03 21.29
CA ARG A 74 -9.15 -10.12 22.15
C ARG A 74 -9.40 -11.41 21.36
N ALA A 75 -9.05 -12.54 21.94
CA ALA A 75 -9.46 -13.86 21.45
C ALA A 75 -9.96 -14.73 22.61
N ASP A 76 -10.98 -15.54 22.33
CA ASP A 76 -11.63 -16.41 23.31
C ASP A 76 -11.98 -17.76 22.67
N GLU A 77 -11.95 -18.81 23.48
CA GLU A 77 -12.61 -20.08 23.15
C GLU A 77 -14.13 -19.87 23.15
N GLY A 78 -14.81 -20.47 22.18
CA GLY A 78 -16.26 -20.38 22.04
C GLY A 78 -17.00 -21.24 23.05
N PHE A 79 -18.25 -20.88 23.35
CA PHE A 79 -19.13 -21.69 24.20
C PHE A 79 -19.50 -23.05 23.58
N PHE A 80 -19.31 -23.20 22.26
CA PHE A 80 -19.55 -24.45 21.55
C PHE A 80 -18.22 -25.19 21.31
N PRO A 81 -18.18 -26.52 21.44
CA PRO A 81 -16.95 -27.29 21.20
C PRO A 81 -16.33 -27.01 19.83
N ASN A 82 -15.03 -26.75 19.83
CA ASN A 82 -14.21 -26.43 18.65
C ASN A 82 -14.57 -25.09 17.98
N TRP A 83 -15.30 -24.20 18.64
CA TRP A 83 -15.49 -22.83 18.16
C TRP A 83 -14.53 -21.88 18.87
N TRP A 84 -14.17 -20.81 18.19
CA TRP A 84 -13.37 -19.73 18.76
C TRP A 84 -13.78 -18.40 18.13
N SER A 85 -13.43 -17.31 18.80
CA SER A 85 -13.60 -15.97 18.27
C SER A 85 -12.36 -15.12 18.51
N GLU A 86 -12.06 -14.22 17.58
CA GLU A 86 -11.07 -13.17 17.75
C GLU A 86 -11.65 -11.85 17.24
N ALA A 87 -11.26 -10.74 17.85
CA ALA A 87 -11.66 -9.40 17.42
C ALA A 87 -10.52 -8.41 17.66
N ALA A 88 -10.42 -7.43 16.76
CA ALA A 88 -9.49 -6.33 16.88
C ALA A 88 -10.21 -5.00 16.61
N PHE A 89 -9.97 -4.01 17.45
CA PHE A 89 -10.26 -2.61 17.17
C PHE A 89 -8.95 -1.92 16.81
N VAL A 90 -8.86 -1.36 15.60
CA VAL A 90 -7.64 -0.78 15.04
C VAL A 90 -7.91 0.68 14.71
N LEU A 91 -7.31 1.57 15.48
CA LEU A 91 -7.40 3.01 15.29
C LEU A 91 -6.07 3.55 14.76
N GLU A 92 -6.10 4.15 13.58
CA GLU A 92 -5.01 4.91 13.02
C GLU A 92 -5.07 6.36 13.54
N TYR A 93 -3.95 6.88 14.01
CA TYR A 93 -3.75 8.25 14.48
C TYR A 93 -2.58 8.89 13.73
N THR A 94 -2.87 9.96 12.98
CA THR A 94 -1.87 10.72 12.22
C THR A 94 -1.97 12.20 12.57
N PRO A 95 -1.08 12.74 13.42
CA PRO A 95 -0.98 14.17 13.63
C PRO A 95 -0.34 14.85 12.41
N TYR A 96 -0.79 16.06 12.11
CA TYR A 96 -0.19 16.90 11.08
C TYR A 96 -0.15 18.36 11.57
N LEU A 97 0.72 19.18 10.99
CA LEU A 97 0.67 20.64 11.14
C LEU A 97 0.30 21.21 9.78
N ASN A 98 -0.73 22.04 9.74
CA ASN A 98 -1.01 22.82 8.54
C ASN A 98 0.06 23.93 8.42
N PRO A 99 0.91 23.94 7.38
CA PRO A 99 2.00 24.90 7.25
C PRO A 99 1.49 26.33 7.04
N ASP A 100 0.37 26.51 6.33
CA ASP A 100 -0.18 27.81 5.97
C ASP A 100 -0.72 28.58 7.18
N VAL A 101 -1.31 27.87 8.15
CA VAL A 101 -1.91 28.48 9.35
C VAL A 101 -1.19 28.13 10.64
N SER A 102 -0.12 27.32 10.58
CA SER A 102 0.65 26.84 11.73
C SER A 102 -0.23 26.23 12.83
N LYS A 103 -1.28 25.50 12.45
CA LYS A 103 -2.20 24.84 13.38
C LYS A 103 -2.04 23.33 13.35
N PRO A 104 -1.90 22.67 14.52
CA PRO A 104 -1.89 21.22 14.57
C PRO A 104 -3.29 20.68 14.29
N GLY A 105 -3.34 19.53 13.64
CA GLY A 105 -4.53 18.74 13.41
C GLY A 105 -4.24 17.25 13.58
N VAL A 106 -5.30 16.45 13.56
CA VAL A 106 -5.20 15.00 13.68
C VAL A 106 -6.18 14.36 12.71
N PHE A 107 -5.72 13.30 12.04
CA PHE A 107 -6.60 12.33 11.38
C PHE A 107 -6.75 11.09 12.25
N ILE A 108 -8.01 10.67 12.46
CA ILE A 108 -8.36 9.44 13.17
C ILE A 108 -9.19 8.57 12.23
N ARG A 109 -8.80 7.31 12.04
CA ARG A 109 -9.46 6.41 11.08
C ARG A 109 -9.48 4.97 11.59
N ASP A 110 -10.45 4.19 11.12
CA ASP A 110 -10.44 2.73 11.25
C ASP A 110 -9.48 2.14 10.21
N ASP A 111 -8.49 1.36 10.66
CA ASP A 111 -7.51 0.69 9.79
C ASP A 111 -7.65 -0.84 9.81
N GLY A 112 -8.90 -1.30 9.73
CA GLY A 112 -9.20 -2.72 9.57
C GLY A 112 -9.67 -3.40 10.84
N SER A 113 -10.44 -2.71 11.69
CA SER A 113 -11.14 -3.36 12.80
C SER A 113 -12.01 -4.50 12.30
N TYR A 114 -11.98 -5.62 13.02
CA TYR A 114 -12.68 -6.82 12.61
C TYR A 114 -13.19 -7.66 13.78
N VAL A 115 -14.19 -8.49 13.49
CA VAL A 115 -14.63 -9.60 14.32
C VAL A 115 -14.57 -10.86 13.49
N ARG A 116 -13.99 -11.93 14.03
CA ARG A 116 -13.86 -13.21 13.37
C ARG A 116 -14.35 -14.32 14.28
N ILE A 117 -15.12 -15.22 13.70
CA ILE A 117 -15.60 -16.43 14.35
C ILE A 117 -15.09 -17.62 13.53
N GLY A 118 -14.57 -18.63 14.20
CA GLY A 118 -14.08 -19.83 13.55
C GLY A 118 -14.50 -21.11 14.24
N ARG A 119 -14.37 -22.19 13.48
CA ARG A 119 -14.63 -23.54 13.95
C ARG A 119 -13.52 -24.47 13.47
N ASP A 120 -12.88 -25.15 14.41
CA ASP A 120 -11.89 -26.18 14.13
C ASP A 120 -12.59 -27.47 13.69
N LEU A 121 -12.09 -28.02 12.59
CA LEU A 121 -12.63 -29.20 11.94
C LEU A 121 -11.86 -30.48 12.31
N GLY A 122 -10.74 -30.33 13.03
CA GLY A 122 -9.95 -31.42 13.59
C GLY A 122 -9.21 -32.28 12.55
N GLY A 123 -8.49 -33.28 13.06
CA GLY A 123 -7.80 -34.30 12.26
C GLY A 123 -6.45 -33.89 11.67
N VAL A 124 -6.19 -32.60 11.46
CA VAL A 124 -4.92 -32.03 10.96
C VAL A 124 -4.71 -30.63 11.56
N GLU A 125 -3.45 -30.18 11.64
CA GLU A 125 -3.06 -28.82 12.02
C GLU A 125 -3.69 -27.74 11.12
N ASP A 126 -4.03 -26.60 11.73
CA ASP A 126 -4.66 -25.43 11.09
C ASP A 126 -5.89 -25.75 10.23
N HIS A 127 -6.68 -26.75 10.64
CA HIS A 127 -7.87 -27.16 9.91
C HIS A 127 -9.13 -26.49 10.50
N HIS A 128 -9.52 -25.35 9.93
CA HIS A 128 -10.67 -24.57 10.39
C HIS A 128 -11.42 -23.89 9.25
N ILE A 129 -12.67 -23.54 9.53
CA ILE A 129 -13.46 -22.58 8.76
C ILE A 129 -13.67 -21.33 9.60
N SER A 130 -13.60 -20.14 9.00
CA SER A 130 -13.78 -18.88 9.71
C SER A 130 -14.50 -17.83 8.89
N LEU A 131 -15.33 -17.03 9.54
CA LEU A 131 -15.99 -15.85 8.99
C LEU A 131 -15.45 -14.60 9.68
N THR A 132 -14.89 -13.68 8.91
CA THR A 132 -14.40 -12.37 9.36
C THR A 132 -15.33 -11.28 8.85
N GLY A 133 -15.82 -10.40 9.73
CA GLY A 133 -16.52 -9.17 9.37
C GLY A 133 -15.66 -7.94 9.69
N TYR A 134 -15.58 -7.01 8.75
CA TYR A 134 -14.90 -5.72 8.88
C TYR A 134 -15.95 -4.63 9.07
N ALA A 135 -15.80 -3.82 10.13
CA ALA A 135 -16.85 -2.92 10.58
C ALA A 135 -16.99 -1.67 9.70
N VAL A 136 -15.88 -0.98 9.42
CA VAL A 136 -15.88 0.29 8.67
C VAL A 136 -14.95 0.20 7.47
N ASN A 137 -13.77 -0.37 7.66
CA ASN A 137 -12.74 -0.42 6.63
C ASN A 137 -12.24 -1.85 6.37
N ALA A 138 -12.59 -2.42 5.21
CA ALA A 138 -12.05 -3.69 4.73
C ALA A 138 -10.85 -3.48 3.77
N SER A 139 -10.11 -2.37 3.86
CA SER A 139 -8.97 -2.10 2.95
C SER A 139 -7.82 -3.07 3.10
N ARG A 140 -7.70 -3.81 4.21
CA ARG A 140 -6.72 -4.90 4.37
C ARG A 140 -7.15 -6.19 3.65
N PHE A 141 -8.42 -6.32 3.26
CA PHE A 141 -8.92 -7.45 2.47
C PHE A 141 -8.71 -7.21 0.97
N ARG A 142 -7.46 -7.15 0.51
CA ARG A 142 -7.08 -6.93 -0.90
C ARG A 142 -6.72 -8.21 -1.62
N LEU A 143 -6.54 -8.09 -2.93
CA LEU A 143 -5.86 -9.08 -3.77
C LEU A 143 -4.51 -8.52 -4.23
N GLY A 144 -3.56 -9.42 -4.46
CA GLY A 144 -2.15 -9.07 -4.62
C GLY A 144 -1.37 -9.31 -3.33
N TYR A 145 -0.04 -9.30 -3.41
CA TYR A 145 0.83 -9.81 -2.35
C TYR A 145 1.92 -8.80 -1.93
N SER A 146 2.36 -7.98 -2.87
CA SER A 146 3.17 -6.78 -2.65
C SER A 146 2.26 -5.55 -2.56
N TRP A 147 2.48 -4.65 -1.61
CA TRP A 147 1.52 -3.57 -1.33
C TRP A 147 1.29 -2.64 -2.52
N ASP A 148 2.34 -2.18 -3.19
CA ASP A 148 2.26 -1.29 -4.36
C ASP A 148 1.51 -1.92 -5.55
N LEU A 149 1.42 -3.25 -5.59
CA LEU A 149 0.66 -3.99 -6.60
C LEU A 149 -0.73 -4.42 -6.10
N ALA A 150 -1.01 -4.36 -4.80
CA ALA A 150 -2.26 -4.87 -4.26
C ALA A 150 -3.45 -3.97 -4.61
N TYR A 151 -4.56 -4.58 -5.03
CA TYR A 151 -5.77 -3.89 -5.48
C TYR A 151 -7.02 -4.34 -4.73
N GLY A 152 -8.12 -3.61 -4.94
CA GLY A 152 -9.42 -3.88 -4.32
C GLY A 152 -9.58 -3.29 -2.91
N GLY A 153 -8.79 -2.28 -2.56
CA GLY A 153 -9.03 -1.41 -1.42
C GLY A 153 -10.18 -0.43 -1.65
N ARG A 154 -10.40 0.51 -0.71
CA ARG A 154 -11.49 1.50 -0.82
C ARG A 154 -11.31 2.50 -1.96
N GLU A 155 -10.08 2.73 -2.39
CA GLU A 155 -9.72 3.62 -3.50
C GLU A 155 -10.16 3.10 -4.87
N ILE A 156 -10.56 1.82 -4.98
CA ILE A 156 -11.10 1.28 -6.23
C ILE A 156 -12.47 1.87 -6.58
N VAL A 157 -13.18 2.44 -5.61
CA VAL A 157 -14.46 3.14 -5.77
C VAL A 157 -14.17 4.64 -5.90
N THR A 158 -14.72 5.25 -6.95
CA THR A 158 -14.42 6.60 -7.41
C THR A 158 -15.70 7.44 -7.50
N PRO A 159 -15.74 8.64 -6.87
CA PRO A 159 -14.69 9.21 -6.03
C PRO A 159 -14.41 8.37 -4.77
N ARG A 160 -13.19 8.47 -4.24
CA ARG A 160 -12.71 7.69 -3.09
C ARG A 160 -13.69 7.78 -1.92
N VAL A 161 -14.16 6.62 -1.45
CA VAL A 161 -15.10 6.53 -0.33
C VAL A 161 -14.39 6.53 1.03
N GLY A 162 -15.06 7.06 2.06
CA GLY A 162 -14.54 7.07 3.42
C GLY A 162 -14.53 5.70 4.11
N ALA A 163 -15.54 4.87 3.81
CA ALA A 163 -15.75 3.56 4.43
C ALA A 163 -16.09 2.50 3.37
N MET A 164 -15.61 1.28 3.60
CA MET A 164 -15.87 0.11 2.75
C MET A 164 -15.88 -1.16 3.62
N PRO A 165 -16.95 -1.40 4.42
CA PRO A 165 -17.09 -2.62 5.21
C PRO A 165 -17.17 -3.86 4.33
N GLY A 166 -16.96 -5.02 4.93
CA GLY A 166 -17.00 -6.28 4.20
C GLY A 166 -17.01 -7.51 5.08
N VAL A 167 -17.14 -8.67 4.43
CA VAL A 167 -17.10 -9.98 5.06
C VAL A 167 -16.25 -10.94 4.25
N ARG A 168 -15.54 -11.85 4.92
CA ARG A 168 -14.69 -12.89 4.32
C ARG A 168 -14.95 -14.23 5.00
N LEU A 169 -15.33 -15.23 4.22
CA LEU A 169 -15.34 -16.63 4.60
C LEU A 169 -14.03 -17.27 4.16
N GLN A 170 -13.39 -18.04 5.03
CA GLN A 170 -12.15 -18.74 4.73
C GLN A 170 -12.17 -20.15 5.29
N TRP A 171 -11.73 -21.10 4.48
CA TRP A 171 -11.33 -22.43 4.92
C TRP A 171 -9.80 -22.52 4.86
N GLN A 172 -9.21 -23.18 5.85
CA GLN A 172 -7.77 -23.40 5.93
C GLN A 172 -7.51 -24.83 6.40
N ARG A 173 -6.43 -25.44 5.90
CA ARG A 173 -5.93 -26.76 6.30
C ARG A 173 -4.46 -26.89 5.93
N LYS A 174 -3.57 -27.06 6.92
CA LYS A 174 -2.13 -27.37 6.75
C LYS A 174 -1.47 -26.74 5.50
N GLY A 175 -1.23 -25.43 5.56
CA GLY A 175 -0.59 -24.69 4.47
C GLY A 175 -1.43 -24.50 3.20
N THR A 176 -2.69 -24.95 3.19
CA THR A 176 -3.67 -24.66 2.13
C THR A 176 -4.78 -23.77 2.67
N TYR A 177 -5.25 -22.81 1.87
CA TYR A 177 -6.43 -22.02 2.19
C TYR A 177 -7.26 -21.69 0.94
N VAL A 178 -8.54 -21.44 1.15
CA VAL A 178 -9.46 -20.87 0.16
C VAL A 178 -10.33 -19.84 0.87
N PHE A 179 -10.57 -18.69 0.24
CA PHE A 179 -11.47 -17.67 0.76
C PHE A 179 -12.39 -17.11 -0.32
N ALA A 180 -13.53 -16.58 0.12
CA ALA A 180 -14.42 -15.75 -0.66
C ALA A 180 -15.00 -14.66 0.25
N GLY A 181 -15.29 -13.50 -0.31
CA GLY A 181 -15.83 -12.39 0.46
C GLY A 181 -16.46 -11.33 -0.41
N MET A 182 -17.14 -10.41 0.26
CA MET A 182 -17.78 -9.26 -0.37
C MET A 182 -17.50 -8.00 0.43
N LYS A 183 -17.56 -6.87 -0.27
CA LYS A 183 -17.48 -5.54 0.33
C LYS A 183 -18.59 -4.67 -0.24
N THR A 184 -18.94 -3.65 0.53
CA THR A 184 -19.90 -2.64 0.09
C THR A 184 -19.36 -1.26 0.39
N ALA A 185 -19.61 -0.31 -0.50
CA ALA A 185 -19.39 1.11 -0.27
C ALA A 185 -20.67 1.88 -0.56
N ILE A 186 -20.87 3.02 0.10
CA ILE A 186 -21.94 3.96 -0.24
C ILE A 186 -21.29 5.12 -0.97
N ASN A 187 -21.78 5.43 -2.18
CA ASN A 187 -21.34 6.58 -2.95
C ASN A 187 -22.53 7.24 -3.65
N GLN A 188 -22.32 8.45 -4.16
CA GLN A 188 -23.30 9.14 -4.97
C GLN A 188 -23.52 8.37 -6.28
N ARG A 189 -24.78 8.34 -6.70
CA ARG A 189 -25.22 7.77 -7.97
C ARG A 189 -26.04 8.80 -8.70
N THR A 190 -25.60 9.12 -9.89
CA THR A 190 -26.31 9.96 -10.85
C THR A 190 -27.21 9.06 -11.70
N GLU A 191 -28.45 9.48 -11.93
CA GLU A 191 -29.42 8.78 -12.78
C GLU A 191 -29.98 9.75 -13.84
N GLU A 192 -30.14 9.28 -15.07
CA GLU A 192 -30.63 10.06 -16.23
C GLU A 192 -31.99 10.76 -15.99
N SER A 193 -32.82 10.21 -15.10
CA SER A 193 -34.23 10.60 -14.91
C SER A 193 -34.52 11.51 -13.71
N TRP A 194 -33.50 11.86 -12.90
CA TRP A 194 -33.70 12.59 -11.65
C TRP A 194 -32.76 13.79 -11.50
N GLU A 195 -33.31 14.95 -11.15
CA GLU A 195 -32.53 16.08 -10.63
C GLU A 195 -32.08 15.76 -9.18
N GLY A 196 -30.90 15.16 -9.03
CA GLY A 196 -30.19 15.08 -7.75
C GLY A 196 -29.49 13.74 -7.50
N ASP A 197 -28.33 13.81 -6.85
CA ASP A 197 -27.55 12.64 -6.46
C ASP A 197 -28.25 11.83 -5.37
N ARG A 198 -28.34 10.52 -5.55
CA ARG A 198 -28.78 9.58 -4.50
C ARG A 198 -27.62 8.74 -4.03
N ASN A 199 -27.62 8.42 -2.74
CA ASN A 199 -26.68 7.43 -2.22
C ASN A 199 -27.08 6.04 -2.74
N ALA A 200 -26.14 5.37 -3.40
CA ALA A 200 -26.28 3.98 -3.83
C ALA A 200 -25.16 3.11 -3.26
N THR A 201 -25.45 1.81 -3.16
CA THR A 201 -24.48 0.82 -2.73
C THR A 201 -23.69 0.31 -3.94
N TYR A 202 -22.37 0.36 -3.83
CA TYR A 202 -21.42 -0.25 -4.73
C TYR A 202 -20.93 -1.56 -4.13
N TYR A 203 -20.91 -2.61 -4.94
CA TYR A 203 -20.55 -3.96 -4.51
C TYR A 203 -19.17 -4.36 -5.02
N SER A 204 -18.48 -5.16 -4.23
CA SER A 204 -17.24 -5.82 -4.64
C SER A 204 -17.20 -7.24 -4.13
N PHE A 205 -16.66 -8.15 -4.93
CA PHE A 205 -16.51 -9.56 -4.60
C PHE A 205 -15.05 -9.96 -4.79
N LEU A 206 -14.50 -10.70 -3.84
CA LEU A 206 -13.11 -11.16 -3.88
C LEU A 206 -13.06 -12.62 -3.48
N SER A 207 -12.20 -13.39 -4.14
CA SER A 207 -11.93 -14.79 -3.80
C SER A 207 -10.49 -15.14 -4.10
N GLY A 208 -9.97 -16.18 -3.45
CA GLY A 208 -8.62 -16.62 -3.69
C GLY A 208 -8.29 -17.91 -2.96
N ALA A 209 -7.15 -18.48 -3.32
CA ALA A 209 -6.64 -19.71 -2.74
C ALA A 209 -5.12 -19.70 -2.69
N GLY A 210 -4.57 -20.45 -1.76
CA GLY A 210 -3.13 -20.64 -1.64
C GLY A 210 -2.80 -22.03 -1.14
N LEU A 211 -1.63 -22.52 -1.54
CA LEU A 211 -1.16 -23.85 -1.19
C LEU A 211 0.36 -23.89 -1.03
N ASN A 212 0.80 -24.54 0.05
CA ASN A 212 2.20 -24.83 0.31
C ASN A 212 2.56 -26.25 -0.15
N LEU A 213 3.67 -26.40 -0.86
CA LEU A 213 4.25 -27.64 -1.36
C LEU A 213 5.69 -27.80 -0.89
N LEU A 214 6.26 -28.97 -1.17
CA LEU A 214 7.69 -29.27 -0.94
C LEU A 214 8.13 -29.00 0.51
N ASN A 215 7.36 -29.51 1.47
CA ASN A 215 7.56 -29.27 2.91
C ASN A 215 7.58 -27.77 3.27
N ASP A 216 6.58 -27.03 2.78
CA ASP A 216 6.40 -25.58 2.98
C ASP A 216 7.47 -24.68 2.37
N ARG A 217 8.25 -25.18 1.39
CA ARG A 217 9.27 -24.38 0.69
C ARG A 217 8.75 -23.68 -0.55
N LEU A 218 7.72 -24.21 -1.19
CA LEU A 218 7.08 -23.64 -2.37
C LEU A 218 5.67 -23.21 -2.00
N LYS A 219 5.30 -21.97 -2.27
CA LYS A 219 3.96 -21.42 -2.05
C LYS A 219 3.42 -20.91 -3.38
N LEU A 220 2.19 -21.31 -3.70
CA LEU A 220 1.45 -20.86 -4.87
C LEU A 220 0.15 -20.23 -4.41
N GLU A 221 -0.18 -19.06 -4.94
CA GLU A 221 -1.39 -18.32 -4.58
C GLU A 221 -2.06 -17.73 -5.83
N ALA A 222 -3.38 -17.64 -5.81
CA ALA A 222 -4.18 -17.02 -6.88
C ALA A 222 -5.40 -16.30 -6.31
N GLY A 223 -5.82 -15.22 -6.99
CA GLY A 223 -6.92 -14.37 -6.58
C GLY A 223 -7.76 -13.87 -7.77
N LEU A 224 -9.04 -13.61 -7.51
CA LEU A 224 -10.02 -13.05 -8.44
C LEU A 224 -10.88 -12.00 -7.73
N GLY A 225 -11.06 -10.84 -8.36
CA GLY A 225 -11.90 -9.76 -7.88
C GLY A 225 -12.87 -9.22 -8.93
N SER A 226 -14.04 -8.76 -8.50
CA SER A 226 -15.00 -7.99 -9.30
C SER A 226 -15.50 -6.80 -8.51
N PHE A 227 -15.55 -5.62 -9.12
CA PHE A 227 -15.79 -4.36 -8.43
C PHE A 227 -16.69 -3.45 -9.27
N GLN A 228 -17.57 -2.70 -8.59
CA GLN A 228 -18.21 -1.52 -9.17
C GLN A 228 -17.36 -0.30 -8.76
N GLN A 229 -16.63 0.29 -9.71
CA GLN A 229 -15.67 1.36 -9.43
C GLN A 229 -16.30 2.75 -9.39
N GLY A 230 -17.51 2.95 -9.91
CA GLY A 230 -18.10 4.28 -10.03
C GLY A 230 -19.01 4.36 -11.25
N GLN A 231 -19.19 5.57 -11.78
CA GLN A 231 -19.99 5.82 -12.97
C GLN A 231 -19.23 6.61 -14.02
N ILE A 232 -19.58 6.41 -15.29
CA ILE A 232 -19.16 7.26 -16.39
C ILE A 232 -19.97 8.56 -16.31
N ILE A 233 -19.30 9.66 -15.97
CA ILE A 233 -19.93 11.00 -15.86
C ILE A 233 -19.36 12.01 -16.88
N ASN A 234 -18.27 11.67 -17.56
CA ASN A 234 -17.58 12.55 -18.51
C ASN A 234 -18.09 12.37 -19.94
N VAL A 235 -19.40 12.23 -20.11
CA VAL A 235 -20.05 12.21 -21.43
C VAL A 235 -20.50 13.62 -21.78
N ARG A 236 -20.29 14.06 -23.03
CA ARG A 236 -20.68 15.41 -23.46
C ARG A 236 -22.19 15.65 -23.41
N ASP A 237 -22.94 14.63 -23.79
CA ASP A 237 -24.40 14.61 -23.74
C ASP A 237 -24.88 13.83 -22.51
N THR A 238 -25.43 14.54 -21.53
CA THR A 238 -25.97 13.94 -20.30
C THR A 238 -27.26 13.15 -20.51
N SER A 239 -27.87 13.24 -21.71
CA SER A 239 -28.97 12.36 -22.13
C SER A 239 -28.49 11.06 -22.79
N SER A 240 -27.17 10.85 -22.92
CA SER A 240 -26.61 9.59 -23.37
C SER A 240 -26.91 8.47 -22.38
N PRO A 241 -27.25 7.24 -22.84
CA PRO A 241 -27.43 6.10 -21.95
C PRO A 241 -26.14 5.70 -21.21
N LEU A 242 -24.98 6.17 -21.67
CA LEU A 242 -23.71 5.95 -20.98
C LEU A 242 -23.52 6.88 -19.78
N TYR A 243 -24.24 8.00 -19.71
CA TYR A 243 -24.16 8.91 -18.59
C TYR A 243 -24.76 8.24 -17.35
N GLY A 244 -23.94 8.03 -16.32
CA GLY A 244 -24.31 7.26 -15.15
C GLY A 244 -24.17 5.74 -15.32
N GLU A 245 -23.61 5.24 -16.42
CA GLU A 245 -23.31 3.82 -16.57
C GLU A 245 -22.23 3.38 -15.57
N ILE A 246 -22.38 2.20 -14.99
CA ILE A 246 -21.44 1.68 -13.98
C ILE A 246 -20.13 1.24 -14.63
N ILE A 247 -19.03 1.74 -14.09
CA ILE A 247 -17.69 1.23 -14.38
C ILE A 247 -17.52 -0.07 -13.58
N SER A 248 -17.49 -1.19 -14.29
CA SER A 248 -17.32 -2.54 -13.76
C SER A 248 -15.88 -3.00 -13.99
N ALA A 249 -15.19 -3.33 -12.92
CA ALA A 249 -13.83 -3.85 -12.94
C ALA A 249 -13.77 -5.33 -12.62
N LEU A 250 -12.81 -6.01 -13.24
CA LEU A 250 -12.38 -7.36 -12.94
C LEU A 250 -10.86 -7.36 -12.70
N GLY A 251 -10.41 -8.21 -11.78
CA GLY A 251 -9.00 -8.36 -11.48
C GLY A 251 -8.62 -9.81 -11.20
N THR A 252 -7.42 -10.20 -11.62
CA THR A 252 -6.80 -11.49 -11.28
C THR A 252 -5.39 -11.27 -10.76
N SER A 253 -5.00 -12.03 -9.74
CA SER A 253 -3.62 -12.05 -9.21
C SER A 253 -3.09 -13.46 -9.10
N GLY A 254 -1.77 -13.62 -9.22
CA GLY A 254 -1.08 -14.89 -8.98
C GLY A 254 0.30 -14.65 -8.39
N GLN A 255 0.72 -15.51 -7.46
CA GLN A 255 2.08 -15.49 -6.90
C GLN A 255 2.68 -16.90 -6.85
N ILE A 256 3.98 -16.98 -7.16
CA ILE A 256 4.84 -18.12 -6.87
C ILE A 256 5.99 -17.68 -5.98
N SER A 257 6.25 -18.47 -4.93
CA SER A 257 7.21 -18.13 -3.90
C SER A 257 8.03 -19.36 -3.51
N TYR A 258 9.36 -19.27 -3.51
CA TYR A 258 10.24 -20.38 -3.14
C TYR A 258 11.35 -19.93 -2.20
N ARG A 259 11.52 -20.66 -1.09
CA ARG A 259 12.57 -20.45 -0.08
C ARG A 259 13.51 -21.64 0.07
N SER A 260 14.78 -21.37 0.35
CA SER A 260 15.81 -22.40 0.55
C SER A 260 15.66 -23.18 1.86
N THR A 261 15.11 -22.55 2.90
CA THR A 261 14.91 -23.13 4.24
C THR A 261 13.62 -22.62 4.86
N ASN A 262 13.03 -23.41 5.76
CA ASN A 262 11.78 -23.06 6.45
C ASN A 262 11.97 -22.03 7.57
N GLU A 263 13.22 -21.76 7.94
CA GLU A 263 13.60 -20.67 8.86
C GLU A 263 13.36 -19.28 8.25
N LEU A 264 13.28 -19.18 6.92
CA LEU A 264 12.96 -17.92 6.23
C LEU A 264 11.45 -17.78 6.03
N PRO A 265 10.76 -16.80 6.64
CA PRO A 265 9.37 -16.53 6.28
C PRO A 265 9.28 -16.01 4.84
N PHE A 266 8.20 -16.33 4.14
CA PHE A 266 7.85 -15.65 2.90
C PHE A 266 7.64 -14.14 3.17
N ILE A 267 8.05 -13.28 2.23
CA ILE A 267 7.74 -11.85 2.24
C ILE A 267 6.23 -11.73 2.11
N GLN A 268 5.67 -10.88 2.97
CA GLN A 268 4.28 -10.50 2.98
C GLN A 268 4.22 -9.09 3.54
N SER A 269 3.56 -8.18 2.83
CA SER A 269 3.30 -6.83 3.33
C SER A 269 2.55 -6.86 4.67
N SER A 270 3.01 -6.06 5.63
CA SER A 270 2.33 -5.84 6.92
C SER A 270 0.92 -5.27 6.72
N GLU A 271 0.73 -4.49 5.67
CA GLU A 271 -0.53 -3.80 5.37
C GLU A 271 -1.62 -4.74 4.82
N LEU A 272 -1.24 -5.94 4.38
CA LEU A 272 -2.17 -6.98 3.92
C LEU A 272 -2.56 -7.97 5.03
N ARG A 273 -1.96 -7.83 6.22
CA ARG A 273 -2.20 -8.70 7.37
C ARG A 273 -3.29 -8.13 8.28
N LEU A 274 -4.07 -9.02 8.91
CA LEU A 274 -4.99 -8.65 9.99
C LEU A 274 -4.19 -8.37 11.27
N TYR A 275 -4.46 -7.25 11.94
CA TYR A 275 -3.88 -6.97 13.25
C TYR A 275 -4.35 -7.98 14.30
N ARG A 276 -3.41 -8.77 14.82
CA ARG A 276 -3.66 -9.76 15.88
C ARG A 276 -2.77 -9.47 17.09
N ASN A 277 -3.19 -9.93 18.26
CA ASN A 277 -2.27 -10.19 19.37
C ASN A 277 -1.43 -11.43 19.06
N ALA A 278 -0.47 -11.27 18.17
CA ALA A 278 0.74 -12.04 18.30
C ALA A 278 1.83 -11.03 18.65
N PRO A 279 2.39 -11.09 19.87
CA PRO A 279 3.53 -10.27 20.25
C PRO A 279 4.69 -10.39 19.27
N GLU A 280 4.72 -11.48 18.49
CA GLU A 280 5.65 -11.80 17.40
C GLU A 280 5.25 -11.20 16.02
N PHE A 281 3.97 -10.90 15.78
CA PHE A 281 3.36 -10.60 14.46
C PHE A 281 3.89 -9.32 13.82
N MET A 282 4.14 -8.31 14.66
CA MET A 282 4.79 -7.05 14.30
C MET A 282 6.17 -6.92 14.97
N ARG A 283 6.60 -7.92 15.74
CA ARG A 283 7.94 -8.02 16.33
C ARG A 283 9.03 -8.23 15.29
N ASP A 284 8.64 -8.53 14.05
CA ASP A 284 9.52 -8.65 12.88
C ASP A 284 9.66 -7.32 12.10
N THR A 285 9.30 -6.20 12.73
CA THR A 285 9.55 -4.83 12.23
C THR A 285 10.91 -4.31 12.70
N TYR A 286 11.25 -3.10 12.23
CA TYR A 286 12.46 -2.29 12.49
C TYR A 286 13.36 -2.70 13.66
N ILE A 287 12.84 -3.00 14.85
CA ILE A 287 13.62 -3.29 16.07
C ILE A 287 14.26 -4.69 16.06
N ARG A 288 13.79 -5.63 15.25
CA ARG A 288 14.30 -7.02 15.23
C ARG A 288 15.01 -7.34 13.92
N HIS A 289 16.26 -7.74 14.06
CA HIS A 289 17.12 -8.12 12.94
C HIS A 289 17.02 -9.62 12.72
N ARG A 290 16.72 -10.07 11.49
CA ARG A 290 16.67 -11.51 11.21
C ARG A 290 18.07 -12.09 11.35
N GLN A 291 18.12 -13.32 11.82
CA GLN A 291 19.37 -14.05 11.99
C GLN A 291 19.17 -15.45 11.43
N LEU A 292 20.11 -15.88 10.60
CA LEU A 292 20.15 -17.23 10.06
C LEU A 292 21.50 -17.87 10.33
N ASP A 293 21.50 -19.12 10.79
CA ASP A 293 22.71 -19.91 10.93
C ASP A 293 23.20 -20.36 9.53
N GLY A 294 23.93 -19.47 8.87
CA GLY A 294 24.48 -19.70 7.53
C GLY A 294 23.81 -18.84 6.47
N PHE A 295 23.52 -19.43 5.31
CA PHE A 295 22.99 -18.76 4.13
C PHE A 295 21.59 -19.25 3.81
N GLY A 296 20.71 -18.31 3.49
CA GLY A 296 19.37 -18.61 3.01
C GLY A 296 18.94 -17.59 1.96
N TRP A 297 18.04 -18.03 1.09
CA TRP A 297 17.48 -17.19 0.05
C TRP A 297 16.01 -17.52 -0.21
N LEU A 298 15.30 -16.53 -0.74
CA LEU A 298 13.90 -16.57 -1.08
C LEU A 298 13.69 -15.79 -2.38
N VAL A 299 12.85 -16.31 -3.26
CA VAL A 299 12.41 -15.61 -4.47
C VAL A 299 10.88 -15.67 -4.54
N GLN A 300 10.25 -14.54 -4.85
CA GLN A 300 8.81 -14.42 -5.06
C GLN A 300 8.57 -13.68 -6.37
N ALA A 301 7.51 -14.05 -7.07
CA ALA A 301 7.07 -13.35 -8.27
C ALA A 301 5.55 -13.26 -8.28
N GLU A 302 5.03 -12.05 -8.46
CA GLU A 302 3.61 -11.73 -8.59
C GLU A 302 3.27 -11.24 -10.00
N VAL A 303 2.05 -11.55 -10.45
CA VAL A 303 1.45 -10.92 -11.64
C VAL A 303 -0.01 -10.60 -11.38
N ASN A 304 -0.41 -9.39 -11.78
CA ASN A 304 -1.75 -8.86 -11.69
C ASN A 304 -2.24 -8.40 -13.05
N ARG A 305 -3.49 -8.73 -13.38
CA ARG A 305 -4.20 -8.22 -14.56
C ARG A 305 -5.53 -7.64 -14.14
N LEU A 306 -5.77 -6.39 -14.49
CA LEU A 306 -7.01 -5.66 -14.22
C LEU A 306 -7.69 -5.30 -15.54
N THR A 307 -9.01 -5.16 -15.52
CA THR A 307 -9.80 -4.76 -16.69
C THR A 307 -11.05 -4.03 -16.24
N HIS A 308 -11.44 -2.95 -16.93
CA HIS A 308 -12.70 -2.25 -16.70
C HIS A 308 -13.31 -1.70 -17.99
N ASN A 309 -14.62 -1.44 -17.98
CA ASN A 309 -15.28 -0.72 -19.08
C ASN A 309 -15.19 0.79 -18.87
N LEU A 310 -14.68 1.51 -19.86
CA LEU A 310 -14.59 2.97 -19.88
C LEU A 310 -15.17 3.53 -21.17
N LEU A 311 -15.50 4.82 -21.16
CA LEU A 311 -15.95 5.53 -22.37
C LEU A 311 -14.88 5.42 -23.46
N ASP A 312 -15.31 5.09 -24.68
CA ASP A 312 -14.43 5.06 -25.85
C ASP A 312 -14.07 6.51 -26.27
N PRO A 313 -12.79 6.89 -26.27
CA PRO A 313 -12.37 8.24 -26.64
C PRO A 313 -12.66 8.58 -28.11
N ASP A 314 -12.79 7.58 -28.97
CA ASP A 314 -13.04 7.75 -30.41
C ASP A 314 -14.53 7.59 -30.76
N ASN A 315 -15.34 7.03 -29.85
CA ASN A 315 -16.78 6.86 -30.02
C ASN A 315 -17.56 7.01 -28.70
N GLU A 316 -18.00 8.23 -28.40
CA GLU A 316 -18.74 8.58 -27.18
C GLU A 316 -20.10 7.85 -27.01
N ALA A 317 -20.55 7.05 -27.98
CA ALA A 317 -21.77 6.24 -27.90
C ALA A 317 -21.53 4.80 -27.42
N GLN A 318 -20.28 4.40 -27.13
CA GLN A 318 -19.97 3.09 -26.58
C GLN A 318 -18.88 3.12 -25.49
N THR A 319 -18.73 1.98 -24.81
CA THR A 319 -17.60 1.72 -23.91
C THR A 319 -16.64 0.70 -24.52
N VAL A 320 -15.37 0.81 -24.16
CA VAL A 320 -14.31 -0.19 -24.47
C VAL A 320 -13.76 -0.80 -23.19
N LEU A 321 -13.20 -2.00 -23.31
CA LEU A 321 -12.51 -2.67 -22.20
C LEU A 321 -11.05 -2.24 -22.19
N GLU A 322 -10.65 -1.45 -21.19
CA GLU A 322 -9.25 -1.13 -20.93
C GLU A 322 -8.67 -2.19 -19.99
N SER A 323 -7.53 -2.78 -20.37
CA SER A 323 -6.80 -3.78 -19.59
C SER A 323 -5.48 -3.21 -19.08
N ALA A 324 -5.08 -3.61 -17.88
CA ALA A 324 -3.86 -3.18 -17.23
C ALA A 324 -3.09 -4.38 -16.69
N LEU A 325 -1.75 -4.39 -16.83
CA LEU A 325 -0.87 -5.41 -16.28
C LEU A 325 0.13 -4.81 -15.29
N ALA A 326 0.41 -5.54 -14.22
CA ALA A 326 1.54 -5.29 -13.34
C ALA A 326 2.15 -6.60 -12.84
N GLY A 327 3.38 -6.54 -12.36
CA GLY A 327 4.04 -7.69 -11.74
C GLY A 327 5.38 -7.34 -11.14
N ASP A 328 5.90 -8.27 -10.35
CA ASP A 328 7.20 -8.15 -9.72
C ASP A 328 7.99 -9.45 -9.69
N VAL A 329 9.28 -9.30 -9.38
CA VAL A 329 10.12 -10.37 -8.86
C VAL A 329 10.92 -9.80 -7.70
N GLN A 330 10.79 -10.43 -6.54
CA GLN A 330 11.53 -10.10 -5.32
C GLN A 330 12.50 -11.22 -4.98
N ALA A 331 13.72 -10.86 -4.63
CA ALA A 331 14.73 -11.77 -4.13
C ALA A 331 15.28 -11.27 -2.79
N PHE A 332 15.25 -12.15 -1.80
CA PHE A 332 15.81 -11.91 -0.49
C PHE A 332 16.93 -12.91 -0.22
N LEU A 333 18.08 -12.41 0.20
CA LEU A 333 19.22 -13.22 0.62
C LEU A 333 19.61 -12.80 2.03
N ILE A 334 19.90 -13.79 2.88
CA ILE A 334 20.43 -13.55 4.21
C ILE A 334 21.63 -14.44 4.47
N PHE A 335 22.68 -13.82 5.00
CA PHE A 335 23.85 -14.52 5.52
C PHE A 335 24.14 -14.02 6.93
N ARG A 336 23.88 -14.86 7.93
CA ARG A 336 23.95 -14.46 9.35
C ARG A 336 23.04 -13.27 9.65
N THR A 337 23.62 -12.08 9.81
CA THR A 337 22.95 -10.81 10.10
C THR A 337 22.97 -9.84 8.91
N THR A 338 23.53 -10.25 7.76
CA THR A 338 23.49 -9.44 6.53
C THR A 338 22.26 -9.81 5.72
N GLU A 339 21.46 -8.81 5.38
CA GLU A 339 20.29 -8.94 4.53
C GLU A 339 20.51 -8.20 3.21
N ILE A 340 20.14 -8.83 2.10
CA ILE A 340 20.17 -8.26 0.76
C ILE A 340 18.81 -8.46 0.12
N PHE A 341 18.23 -7.39 -0.40
CA PHE A 341 16.98 -7.38 -1.15
C PHE A 341 17.23 -6.88 -2.57
N VAL A 342 16.60 -7.54 -3.53
CA VAL A 342 16.61 -7.13 -4.94
C VAL A 342 15.21 -7.29 -5.48
N ASP A 343 14.60 -6.20 -5.93
CA ASP A 343 13.28 -6.25 -6.54
C ASP A 343 13.30 -5.68 -7.95
N PHE A 344 12.44 -6.23 -8.80
CA PHE A 344 12.14 -5.76 -10.15
C PHE A 344 10.63 -5.61 -10.26
N VAL A 345 10.16 -4.45 -10.70
CA VAL A 345 8.73 -4.12 -10.72
C VAL A 345 8.34 -3.55 -12.08
N TYR A 346 7.18 -3.99 -12.57
CA TYR A 346 6.58 -3.60 -13.84
C TYR A 346 5.15 -3.13 -13.60
N LYS A 347 4.78 -1.96 -14.14
CA LYS A 347 3.39 -1.46 -14.15
C LYS A 347 3.06 -0.77 -15.48
N ASP A 348 2.00 -1.20 -16.14
CA ASP A 348 1.42 -0.47 -17.28
C ASP A 348 0.88 0.90 -16.82
N LEU A 349 0.81 1.87 -17.75
CA LEU A 349 0.18 3.16 -17.46
C LEU A 349 -1.29 3.00 -17.02
N PRO A 350 -2.15 2.23 -17.73
CA PRO A 350 -3.49 1.87 -17.25
C PRO A 350 -3.54 1.28 -15.84
N TYR A 351 -2.48 0.58 -15.39
CA TYR A 351 -2.42 0.02 -14.04
C TYR A 351 -2.24 1.13 -12.99
N ILE A 352 -1.35 2.08 -13.28
CA ILE A 352 -1.05 3.21 -12.39
C ILE A 352 -2.29 4.09 -12.18
N VAL A 353 -3.10 4.29 -13.22
CA VAL A 353 -4.33 5.10 -13.14
C VAL A 353 -5.59 4.26 -12.90
N PHE A 354 -5.50 2.98 -12.54
CA PHE A 354 -6.68 2.10 -12.49
C PHE A 354 -7.78 2.55 -11.51
N ASN A 355 -7.38 3.14 -10.37
CA ASN A 355 -8.31 3.66 -9.36
C ASN A 355 -8.89 5.03 -9.73
N VAL A 356 -8.23 5.80 -10.61
CA VAL A 356 -8.75 7.04 -11.19
C VAL A 356 -8.82 6.81 -12.69
N PRO A 357 -9.80 6.01 -13.13
CA PRO A 357 -9.68 5.22 -14.35
C PRO A 357 -9.48 6.10 -15.59
N GLY A 358 -8.35 5.92 -16.28
CA GLY A 358 -7.95 6.68 -17.46
C GLY A 358 -7.18 7.98 -17.14
N LEU A 359 -6.51 8.54 -18.16
CA LEU A 359 -5.86 9.86 -18.05
C LEU A 359 -6.89 10.99 -17.88
N THR A 360 -8.09 10.76 -18.40
CA THR A 360 -9.31 11.52 -18.10
C THR A 360 -10.27 10.55 -17.43
N SER A 361 -10.69 10.87 -16.20
CA SER A 361 -11.49 9.97 -15.38
C SER A 361 -12.70 9.39 -16.13
N GLY A 362 -12.84 8.06 -16.17
CA GLY A 362 -13.96 7.38 -16.83
C GLY A 362 -13.85 7.23 -18.36
N THR A 363 -12.74 7.66 -18.97
CA THR A 363 -12.47 7.53 -20.41
C THR A 363 -11.21 6.70 -20.63
N ALA A 364 -11.27 5.72 -21.53
CA ALA A 364 -10.11 4.91 -21.85
C ALA A 364 -8.98 5.76 -22.48
N ILE A 365 -7.74 5.30 -22.34
CA ILE A 365 -6.59 5.89 -23.01
C ILE A 365 -6.76 5.66 -24.52
N SER A 366 -6.80 6.75 -25.30
CA SER A 366 -6.92 6.67 -26.76
C SER A 366 -5.75 5.91 -27.38
N GLU A 367 -6.04 5.12 -28.42
CA GLU A 367 -5.01 4.43 -29.21
C GLU A 367 -4.03 5.41 -29.89
N THR A 368 -4.42 6.68 -30.03
CA THR A 368 -3.57 7.74 -30.58
C THR A 368 -2.52 8.25 -29.58
N VAL A 369 -2.71 7.98 -28.28
CA VAL A 369 -1.75 8.35 -27.23
C VAL A 369 -0.67 7.28 -27.16
N THR A 370 0.56 7.67 -27.48
CA THR A 370 1.73 6.80 -27.28
C THR A 370 2.14 6.86 -25.81
N TRP A 371 2.33 5.70 -25.18
CA TRP A 371 2.75 5.61 -23.78
C TRP A 371 3.75 4.47 -23.54
N SER A 372 4.49 4.56 -22.42
CA SER A 372 5.44 3.57 -21.94
C SER A 372 5.10 3.12 -20.52
N PRO A 373 5.43 1.86 -20.14
CA PRO A 373 5.19 1.37 -18.79
C PRO A 373 6.23 1.93 -17.80
N GLN A 374 5.90 1.84 -16.51
CA GLN A 374 6.86 2.03 -15.43
C GLN A 374 7.63 0.73 -15.19
N LEU A 375 8.95 0.85 -15.11
CA LEU A 375 9.88 -0.22 -14.80
C LEU A 375 10.82 0.29 -13.73
N TYR A 376 11.00 -0.44 -12.63
CA TYR A 376 12.08 -0.10 -11.72
C TYR A 376 12.72 -1.32 -11.08
N THR A 377 13.97 -1.14 -10.67
CA THR A 377 14.69 -2.07 -9.84
C THR A 377 15.19 -1.38 -8.59
N ARG A 378 15.21 -2.10 -7.47
CA ARG A 378 15.86 -1.64 -6.24
C ARG A 378 16.78 -2.72 -5.70
N PHE A 379 17.89 -2.27 -5.13
CA PHE A 379 18.83 -3.06 -4.37
C PHE A 379 18.94 -2.46 -2.97
N LYS A 380 18.82 -3.28 -1.93
CA LYS A 380 19.03 -2.87 -0.53
C LYS A 380 19.95 -3.87 0.16
N VAL A 381 20.89 -3.37 0.94
CA VAL A 381 21.73 -4.17 1.83
C VAL A 381 21.69 -3.58 3.24
N SER A 382 21.63 -4.43 4.25
CA SER A 382 21.77 -4.03 5.65
C SER A 382 22.57 -5.08 6.42
N HIS A 383 23.21 -4.68 7.51
CA HIS A 383 23.97 -5.59 8.35
C HIS A 383 23.80 -5.26 9.83
N TYR A 384 23.23 -6.16 10.60
CA TYR A 384 23.13 -5.93 12.05
C TYR A 384 24.42 -6.31 12.77
N PHE A 385 24.95 -5.37 13.57
CA PHE A 385 26.06 -5.57 14.49
C PHE A 385 25.54 -5.77 15.93
N PRO A 386 25.40 -7.02 16.42
CA PRO A 386 24.71 -7.28 17.69
C PRO A 386 25.34 -6.63 18.92
N ASN A 387 26.68 -6.55 18.94
CA ASN A 387 27.41 -5.96 20.07
C ASN A 387 27.26 -4.44 20.13
N ALA A 388 27.11 -3.78 18.98
CA ALA A 388 26.96 -2.34 18.87
C ALA A 388 25.49 -1.89 18.86
N ARG A 389 24.55 -2.84 18.71
CA ARG A 389 23.10 -2.56 18.57
C ARG A 389 22.83 -1.59 17.42
N LEU A 390 23.47 -1.84 16.29
CA LEU A 390 23.53 -0.87 15.19
C LEU A 390 23.43 -1.58 13.84
N THR A 391 22.64 -1.02 12.93
CA THR A 391 22.37 -1.57 11.60
C THR A 391 22.53 -0.45 10.57
N PRO A 392 23.70 -0.32 9.92
CA PRO A 392 23.79 0.49 8.72
C PRO A 392 23.08 -0.21 7.56
N SER A 393 22.50 0.58 6.67
CA SER A 393 21.87 0.12 5.45
C SER A 393 22.17 1.04 4.28
N PHE A 394 22.16 0.46 3.10
CA PHE A 394 22.27 1.20 1.84
C PHE A 394 21.22 0.67 0.86
N GLY A 395 20.47 1.58 0.25
CA GLY A 395 19.51 1.31 -0.80
C GLY A 395 19.82 2.13 -2.05
N ILE A 396 19.62 1.55 -3.22
CA ILE A 396 19.68 2.25 -4.50
C ILE A 396 18.64 1.68 -5.45
N GLY A 397 18.02 2.53 -6.26
CA GLY A 397 17.08 2.10 -7.28
C GLY A 397 17.14 2.99 -8.51
N VAL A 398 16.79 2.42 -9.66
CA VAL A 398 16.57 3.14 -10.92
C VAL A 398 15.16 2.83 -11.41
N MET A 399 14.43 3.88 -11.80
CA MET A 399 13.09 3.81 -12.35
C MET A 399 13.04 4.47 -13.72
N GLN A 400 12.62 3.72 -14.74
CA GLN A 400 12.01 4.29 -15.93
C GLN A 400 10.54 4.57 -15.60
N PRO A 401 10.10 5.82 -15.52
CA PRO A 401 8.72 6.10 -15.14
C PRO A 401 7.76 5.82 -16.30
N ALA A 402 6.48 5.61 -15.99
CA ALA A 402 5.46 5.56 -17.03
C ALA A 402 5.32 6.96 -17.65
N ALA A 403 5.30 7.03 -18.97
CA ALA A 403 5.19 8.29 -19.69
C ALA A 403 4.15 8.20 -20.81
N TYR A 404 3.59 9.33 -21.20
CA TYR A 404 2.71 9.42 -22.36
C TYR A 404 2.88 10.75 -23.09
N THR A 405 2.64 10.74 -24.40
CA THR A 405 2.71 11.93 -25.25
C THR A 405 1.33 12.26 -25.82
N THR A 406 0.89 13.51 -25.62
CA THR A 406 -0.39 14.01 -26.12
C THR A 406 -0.31 14.42 -27.60
N SER A 407 -1.46 14.59 -28.24
CA SER A 407 -1.54 14.93 -29.68
C SER A 407 -0.90 16.27 -30.05
N ASP A 408 -0.76 17.19 -29.09
CA ASP A 408 -0.05 18.46 -29.25
C ASP A 408 1.47 18.33 -29.01
N GLY A 409 1.99 17.12 -28.86
CA GLY A 409 3.41 16.80 -28.77
C GLY A 409 4.02 16.97 -27.37
N LYS A 410 3.21 17.17 -26.33
CA LYS A 410 3.71 17.29 -24.95
C LYS A 410 3.85 15.93 -24.29
N THR A 411 4.97 15.71 -23.62
CA THR A 411 5.26 14.48 -22.89
C THR A 411 5.03 14.69 -21.41
N PHE A 412 4.39 13.71 -20.77
CA PHE A 412 4.14 13.69 -19.34
C PHE A 412 4.70 12.42 -18.73
N VAL A 413 5.22 12.54 -17.52
CA VAL A 413 5.54 11.40 -16.64
C VAL A 413 4.40 11.24 -15.63
N GLN A 414 3.95 10.00 -15.43
CA GLN A 414 2.93 9.62 -14.46
C GLN A 414 3.58 8.83 -13.31
N TYR A 415 3.67 9.45 -12.13
CA TYR A 415 4.28 8.82 -10.94
C TYR A 415 3.29 7.95 -10.17
N THR A 416 2.07 8.46 -9.97
CA THR A 416 0.96 7.77 -9.26
C THR A 416 -0.35 8.00 -9.99
N GLU A 417 -1.49 7.46 -9.52
CA GLU A 417 -2.81 7.73 -10.09
C GLU A 417 -3.20 9.22 -10.18
N ARG A 418 -2.55 10.11 -9.41
CA ARG A 418 -2.89 11.54 -9.31
C ARG A 418 -1.72 12.49 -9.49
N ASP A 419 -0.50 11.96 -9.50
CA ASP A 419 0.72 12.73 -9.58
C ASP A 419 1.38 12.55 -10.94
N LYS A 420 1.54 13.67 -11.64
CA LYS A 420 2.13 13.73 -12.98
C LYS A 420 2.89 15.03 -13.17
N GLU A 421 3.94 14.96 -13.98
CA GLU A 421 4.78 16.10 -14.33
C GLU A 421 4.87 16.23 -15.85
N ALA A 422 4.86 17.47 -16.35
CA ALA A 422 5.15 17.75 -17.75
C ALA A 422 6.67 17.73 -17.94
N VAL A 423 7.17 16.92 -18.86
CA VAL A 423 8.61 16.89 -19.18
C VAL A 423 8.98 18.21 -19.88
N PRO A 424 10.22 18.73 -19.74
CA PRO A 424 10.67 19.90 -20.48
C PRO A 424 10.42 19.78 -21.99
N ASP A 425 10.06 20.89 -22.63
CA ASP A 425 9.67 20.91 -24.03
C ASP A 425 10.80 20.37 -24.93
N GLY A 426 10.45 19.44 -25.83
CA GLY A 426 11.40 18.81 -26.74
C GLY A 426 12.28 17.72 -26.11
N GLN A 427 12.04 17.35 -24.85
CA GLN A 427 12.72 16.23 -24.19
C GLN A 427 11.81 15.00 -24.06
N GLU A 428 12.43 13.83 -23.99
CA GLU A 428 11.77 12.57 -23.64
C GLU A 428 11.83 12.34 -22.13
N ALA A 429 10.95 11.48 -21.63
CA ALA A 429 11.00 11.03 -20.24
C ALA A 429 12.36 10.36 -19.95
N SER A 430 12.91 10.64 -18.77
CA SER A 430 14.22 10.21 -18.33
C SER A 430 14.12 9.34 -17.08
N ASP A 431 15.10 8.44 -16.91
CA ASP A 431 15.17 7.57 -15.74
C ASP A 431 15.44 8.38 -14.45
N ILE A 432 14.82 7.92 -13.38
CA ILE A 432 14.93 8.47 -12.03
C ILE A 432 15.86 7.58 -11.22
N LEU A 433 16.85 8.18 -10.57
CA LEU A 433 17.75 7.50 -9.65
C LEU A 433 17.38 7.89 -8.23
N GLY A 434 17.23 6.90 -7.34
CA GLY A 434 17.08 7.12 -5.90
C GLY A 434 18.15 6.36 -5.14
N SER A 435 18.64 6.92 -4.04
CA SER A 435 19.46 6.19 -3.07
C SER A 435 19.19 6.62 -1.64
N VAL A 436 19.40 5.70 -0.71
CA VAL A 436 19.18 5.90 0.72
C VAL A 436 20.37 5.33 1.47
N LEU A 437 20.98 6.14 2.33
CA LEU A 437 21.96 5.70 3.32
C LEU A 437 21.30 5.78 4.69
N GLY A 438 21.13 4.63 5.35
CA GLY A 438 20.44 4.52 6.63
C GLY A 438 21.35 4.05 7.75
N LEU A 439 21.04 4.48 8.97
CA LEU A 439 21.66 4.02 10.20
C LEU A 439 20.60 3.88 11.27
N GLN A 440 20.37 2.65 11.74
CA GLN A 440 19.54 2.37 12.89
C GLN A 440 20.40 2.08 14.13
N VAL A 441 19.98 2.59 15.28
CA VAL A 441 20.53 2.29 16.60
C VAL A 441 19.41 1.78 17.51
N ASP A 442 19.56 0.56 18.03
CA ASP A 442 18.62 0.00 19.01
C ASP A 442 18.98 0.54 20.40
N VAL A 443 18.18 1.48 20.89
CA VAL A 443 18.39 2.15 22.18
C VAL A 443 17.91 1.26 23.33
N THR A 444 16.73 0.67 23.17
CA THR A 444 16.14 -0.27 24.11
C THR A 444 15.42 -1.38 23.34
N PRO A 445 14.96 -2.48 23.98
CA PRO A 445 14.15 -3.50 23.31
C PRO A 445 12.85 -2.98 22.68
N SER A 446 12.42 -1.77 23.03
CA SER A 446 11.19 -1.13 22.57
C SER A 446 11.44 0.21 21.87
N THR A 447 12.69 0.62 21.66
CA THR A 447 13.03 1.97 21.16
C THR A 447 14.21 1.95 20.22
N VAL A 448 14.05 2.58 19.06
CA VAL A 448 15.09 2.75 18.04
C VAL A 448 15.22 4.21 17.64
N VAL A 449 16.43 4.59 17.22
CA VAL A 449 16.71 5.84 16.50
C VAL A 449 17.19 5.48 15.10
N VAL A 450 16.61 6.11 14.09
CA VAL A 450 16.95 5.89 12.68
C VAL A 450 17.32 7.23 12.06
N GLY A 451 18.48 7.27 11.40
CA GLY A 451 18.90 8.40 10.58
C GLY A 451 19.05 7.96 9.13
N GLU A 452 18.55 8.77 8.19
CA GLU A 452 18.60 8.50 6.76
C GLU A 452 19.07 9.74 6.00
N LEU A 453 19.86 9.49 4.95
CA LEU A 453 20.18 10.47 3.91
C LEU A 453 19.63 9.94 2.59
N LEU A 454 18.82 10.75 1.92
CA LEU A 454 18.09 10.38 0.73
C LEU A 454 18.58 11.23 -0.43
N PHE A 455 18.91 10.62 -1.56
CA PHE A 455 19.28 11.33 -2.76
C PHE A 455 18.36 10.88 -3.90
N THR A 456 17.73 11.86 -4.56
CA THR A 456 16.91 11.62 -5.74
C THR A 456 17.45 12.47 -6.88
N LYS A 457 17.63 11.85 -8.04
CA LYS A 457 17.87 12.54 -9.30
C LYS A 457 16.68 12.31 -10.22
N ASP A 458 15.90 13.36 -10.47
CA ASP A 458 14.75 13.34 -11.37
C ASP A 458 14.86 14.48 -12.39
N ALA A 459 15.32 14.14 -13.60
CA ALA A 459 15.51 15.12 -14.67
C ALA A 459 14.21 15.44 -15.43
N ASN A 460 13.07 14.84 -15.05
CA ASN A 460 11.76 15.11 -15.63
C ASN A 460 11.09 16.37 -15.07
N GLN A 461 11.57 16.87 -13.92
CA GLN A 461 11.00 18.06 -13.28
C GLN A 461 11.20 19.30 -14.15
N SER A 462 10.13 20.10 -14.27
CA SER A 462 10.10 21.26 -15.15
C SER A 462 9.52 22.50 -14.47
N ARG A 463 10.02 23.67 -14.89
CA ARG A 463 9.41 24.97 -14.60
C ARG A 463 8.92 25.64 -15.87
N VAL A 464 7.98 26.56 -15.70
CA VAL A 464 7.49 27.40 -16.78
C VAL A 464 8.34 28.66 -16.85
N GLU A 465 8.95 28.90 -18.00
CA GLU A 465 9.58 30.18 -18.35
C GLU A 465 8.80 30.89 -19.44
N GLU A 466 8.69 32.21 -19.34
CA GLU A 466 8.12 33.05 -20.39
C GLU A 466 9.24 33.48 -21.34
N ALA A 467 9.17 33.04 -22.59
CA ALA A 467 10.08 33.44 -23.65
C ALA A 467 9.86 34.92 -24.02
N SER A 468 10.83 35.51 -24.73
CA SER A 468 10.83 36.93 -25.10
C SER A 468 9.68 37.34 -26.04
N ASP A 469 9.00 36.38 -26.66
CA ASP A 469 7.81 36.55 -27.50
C ASP A 469 6.49 36.31 -26.74
N GLY A 470 6.55 36.08 -25.42
CA GLY A 470 5.40 35.81 -24.55
C GLY A 470 4.94 34.35 -24.55
N VAL A 471 5.63 33.45 -25.25
CA VAL A 471 5.32 32.01 -25.22
C VAL A 471 5.83 31.39 -23.92
N ARG A 472 4.96 30.65 -23.23
CA ARG A 472 5.34 29.89 -22.03
C ARG A 472 5.93 28.54 -22.45
N LEU A 473 7.20 28.34 -22.14
CA LEU A 473 7.93 27.10 -22.40
C LEU A 473 8.16 26.35 -21.09
N ARG A 474 8.11 25.02 -21.17
CA ARG A 474 8.56 24.14 -20.09
C ARG A 474 10.06 23.93 -20.25
N VAL A 475 10.84 24.44 -19.29
CA VAL A 475 12.27 24.23 -19.23
C VAL A 475 12.61 23.33 -18.06
N GLN A 476 13.77 22.71 -18.12
CA GLN A 476 14.28 21.87 -17.05
C GLN A 476 14.43 22.68 -15.75
N GLU A 477 14.06 22.06 -14.63
CA GLU A 477 14.24 22.63 -13.30
C GLU A 477 15.72 22.91 -12.95
N ASP A 478 15.92 23.70 -11.91
CA ASP A 478 17.28 24.00 -11.46
C ASP A 478 18.00 22.74 -10.95
N PRO A 479 19.34 22.63 -11.13
CA PRO A 479 20.09 21.43 -10.75
C PRO A 479 19.92 21.02 -9.28
N GLU A 480 19.66 21.98 -8.39
CA GLU A 480 19.44 21.74 -6.96
C GLU A 480 18.10 21.05 -6.68
N VAL A 481 17.08 21.31 -7.51
CA VAL A 481 15.75 20.67 -7.45
C VAL A 481 15.81 19.27 -8.05
N ILE A 482 16.44 19.14 -9.22
CA ILE A 482 16.64 17.86 -9.92
C ILE A 482 17.45 16.88 -9.08
N ASN A 483 18.47 17.37 -8.36
CA ASN A 483 19.38 16.55 -7.55
C ASN A 483 19.09 16.76 -6.05
N ALA A 484 17.87 16.39 -5.64
CA ALA A 484 17.40 16.55 -4.28
C ALA A 484 18.21 15.69 -3.30
N LEU A 485 18.65 16.33 -2.21
CA LEU A 485 19.29 15.65 -1.07
C LEU A 485 18.45 15.90 0.17
N GLY A 486 17.72 14.90 0.62
CA GLY A 486 16.93 14.95 1.85
C GLY A 486 17.58 14.21 3.01
N PHE A 487 17.00 14.37 4.19
CA PHE A 487 17.33 13.56 5.36
C PHE A 487 16.10 13.31 6.23
N ASN A 488 16.12 12.18 6.94
CA ASN A 488 15.14 11.84 7.97
C ASN A 488 15.88 11.50 9.27
N LEU A 489 15.42 12.01 10.40
CA LEU A 489 15.85 11.60 11.74
C LEU A 489 14.63 11.22 12.56
N MET A 490 14.53 9.94 12.91
CA MET A 490 13.35 9.34 13.53
C MET A 490 13.67 8.72 14.88
N LEU A 491 12.83 9.00 15.88
CA LEU A 491 12.78 8.28 17.15
C LEU A 491 11.48 7.47 17.18
N ARG A 492 11.57 6.16 17.40
CA ARG A 492 10.41 5.28 17.43
C ARG A 492 10.34 4.47 18.71
N ALA A 493 9.15 4.34 19.26
CA ALA A 493 8.84 3.47 20.38
C ALA A 493 7.69 2.51 20.04
N HIS A 494 7.79 1.29 20.56
CA HIS A 494 6.80 0.23 20.44
C HIS A 494 6.34 -0.21 21.84
N PHE A 495 5.03 -0.31 22.06
CA PHE A 495 4.42 -0.65 23.35
C PHE A 495 3.65 -1.96 23.30
#